data_AF-A0A811NCY4-F1
#
_entry.id   AF-A0A811NCY4-F1
#
_cell.length_a   1.000
_cell.length_b   1.000
_cell.length_c   1.000
_cell.angle_alpha   90.00
_cell.angle_beta   90.00
_cell.angle_gamma   90.00
#
_symmetry.space_group_name_H-M   'P 1'
#
loop_
_entity.id
_entity.type
_entity.pdbx_description
1 polymer ?
#
loop_
_entity_poly.entity_id
_entity_poly.type
_entity_poly.pdbx_seq_one_letter_code
_entity_poly.pdbx_strand_id
1 'polypeptide(L)'
;MSSSYASGLDGDCRVAFVHVSCLYADEERDFLVTVRVPSSRVSIALIRPGCTYCDMVTTEMVRVEGDPVMLLCPEFAVRVGISLKVERQWHRVHATEDMAAAQATTEEGDYTRAASILGAHRLLLESCASLSWDQQT
;
A
#
# COMPACT_ATOMS: atom_id res chain seq x y z
N MET A 1 2.85 10.45 18.85
CA MET A 1 1.80 9.43 19.04
C MET A 1 1.91 8.45 17.88
N SER A 2 2.63 7.33 18.05
CA SER A 2 2.68 6.28 17.03
C SER A 2 1.42 5.44 17.19
N SER A 3 0.42 5.67 16.34
CA SER A 3 -0.77 4.83 16.29
C SER A 3 -0.43 3.58 15.49
N SER A 4 0.23 2.61 16.12
CA SER A 4 0.43 1.29 15.52
C SER A 4 -0.84 0.46 15.71
N TYR A 5 -1.35 -0.12 14.62
CA TYR A 5 -2.43 -1.10 14.71
C TYR A 5 -1.89 -2.45 15.19
N ALA A 6 -2.64 -3.15 16.03
CA ALA A 6 -2.32 -4.52 16.37
C ALA A 6 -2.56 -5.41 15.13
N SER A 7 -1.57 -6.20 14.75
CA SER A 7 -1.67 -7.14 13.63
C SER A 7 -1.33 -8.55 14.09
N GLY A 8 -1.87 -9.53 13.38
CA GLY A 8 -1.66 -10.94 13.67
C GLY A 8 -1.83 -11.83 12.45
N LEU A 9 -1.36 -13.06 12.59
CA LEU A 9 -1.60 -14.14 11.66
C LEU A 9 -2.48 -15.18 12.37
N ASP A 10 -3.37 -15.81 11.62
CA ASP A 10 -4.08 -16.99 12.08
C ASP A 10 -3.11 -18.19 12.21
N GLY A 11 -3.50 -19.22 12.95
CA GLY A 11 -2.66 -20.38 13.27
C GLY A 11 -2.07 -21.10 12.05
N ASP A 12 -2.78 -21.09 10.93
CA ASP A 12 -2.33 -21.68 9.66
C ASP A 12 -1.50 -20.72 8.79
N CYS A 13 -1.23 -19.49 9.25
CA CYS A 13 -0.55 -18.41 8.53
C CYS A 13 -1.18 -18.04 7.17
N ARG A 14 -2.43 -18.42 6.93
CA ARG A 14 -3.18 -18.15 5.68
C ARG A 14 -3.95 -16.85 5.72
N VAL A 15 -4.32 -16.40 6.92
CA VAL A 15 -5.10 -15.18 7.13
C VAL A 15 -4.26 -14.24 7.97
N ALA A 16 -4.06 -13.03 7.46
CA ALA A 16 -3.51 -11.91 8.22
C ALA A 16 -4.66 -10.98 8.59
N PHE A 17 -4.65 -10.46 9.82
CA PHE A 17 -5.63 -9.49 10.27
C PHE A 17 -4.94 -8.28 10.89
N VAL A 18 -5.59 -7.13 10.74
CA VAL A 18 -5.21 -5.87 11.37
C VAL A 18 -6.42 -5.40 12.17
N HIS A 19 -6.23 -5.17 13.47
CA HIS A 19 -7.27 -4.66 14.34
C HIS A 19 -7.35 -3.14 14.21
N VAL A 20 -8.39 -2.68 13.53
CA VAL A 20 -8.71 -1.25 13.41
C VAL A 20 -9.69 -0.91 14.53
N SER A 21 -9.40 0.15 15.29
CA SER A 21 -10.30 0.64 16.33
C SER A 21 -11.59 1.21 15.74
N CYS A 22 -12.50 1.67 16.60
CA CYS A 22 -13.74 2.33 16.18
C CYS A 22 -13.44 3.44 15.15
N LEU A 23 -14.13 3.37 14.01
CA LEU A 23 -14.19 4.47 13.05
C LEU A 23 -15.19 5.50 13.61
N TYR A 24 -14.78 6.76 13.65
CA TYR A 24 -15.70 7.84 14.04
C TYR A 24 -16.60 8.18 12.84
N ALA A 25 -17.92 8.18 13.01
CA ALA A 25 -18.92 8.65 12.03
C ALA A 25 -18.56 8.45 10.53
N ASP A 26 -18.05 9.47 9.86
CA ASP A 26 -17.72 9.54 8.42
C ASP A 26 -16.24 9.26 8.11
N GLU A 27 -15.49 8.74 9.08
CA GLU A 27 -14.09 8.39 8.94
C GLU A 27 -13.89 7.24 7.95
N GLU A 28 -13.19 7.54 6.86
CA GLU A 28 -12.69 6.54 5.92
C GLU A 28 -11.23 6.18 6.23
N ARG A 29 -10.90 4.89 6.05
CA ARG A 29 -9.53 4.38 6.19
C ARG A 29 -9.15 3.58 4.95
N ASP A 30 -8.17 4.12 4.22
CA ASP A 30 -7.50 3.43 3.12
C ASP A 30 -6.33 2.60 3.67
N PHE A 31 -6.26 1.31 3.31
CA PHE A 31 -5.13 0.43 3.61
C PHE A 31 -4.37 0.09 2.33
N LEU A 32 -3.04 0.28 2.35
CA LEU A 32 -2.15 -0.20 1.28
C LEU A 32 -1.51 -1.51 1.72
N VAL A 33 -1.70 -2.57 0.94
CA VAL A 33 -1.16 -3.90 1.22
C VAL A 33 -0.14 -4.27 0.14
N THR A 34 1.10 -4.50 0.56
CA THR A 34 2.18 -4.95 -0.33
C THR A 34 2.36 -6.45 -0.16
N VAL A 35 2.08 -7.22 -1.22
CA VAL A 35 2.24 -8.69 -1.23
C VAL A 35 3.35 -9.08 -2.18
N ARG A 36 4.32 -9.87 -1.70
CA ARG A 36 5.35 -10.47 -2.55
C ARG A 36 4.84 -11.79 -3.10
N VAL A 37 4.69 -11.87 -4.42
CA VAL A 37 4.13 -13.05 -5.09
C VAL A 37 5.22 -13.77 -5.87
N PRO A 38 5.36 -15.09 -5.73
CA PRO A 38 6.23 -15.85 -6.63
C PRO A 38 5.70 -15.81 -8.06
N SER A 39 6.59 -15.90 -9.04
CA SER A 39 6.18 -15.95 -10.45
C SER A 39 5.27 -17.15 -10.70
N SER A 40 4.06 -16.89 -11.21
CA SER A 40 3.09 -17.90 -11.61
C SER A 40 2.86 -17.85 -13.12
N ARG A 41 2.51 -18.99 -13.72
CA ARG A 41 2.03 -19.09 -15.12
C ARG A 41 0.51 -19.21 -15.21
N VAL A 42 -0.17 -19.26 -14.07
CA VAL A 42 -1.61 -19.45 -13.97
C VAL A 42 -2.20 -18.29 -13.20
N SER A 43 -3.32 -17.77 -13.67
CA SER A 43 -4.07 -16.76 -12.95
C SER A 43 -4.55 -17.30 -11.61
N ILE A 44 -4.22 -16.63 -10.51
CA ILE A 44 -4.55 -17.08 -9.15
C ILE A 44 -5.28 -15.97 -8.38
N ALA A 45 -6.19 -16.35 -7.50
CA ALA A 45 -6.70 -15.45 -6.47
C ALA A 45 -5.60 -15.23 -5.43
N LEU A 46 -5.07 -14.01 -5.34
CA LEU A 46 -3.92 -13.70 -4.50
C LEU A 46 -4.34 -13.52 -3.04
N ILE A 47 -5.28 -12.60 -2.82
CA ILE A 47 -5.84 -12.28 -1.51
C ILE A 47 -7.33 -12.04 -1.66
N ARG A 48 -8.10 -12.40 -0.63
CA ARG A 48 -9.50 -11.99 -0.51
C ARG A 48 -9.60 -11.03 0.68
N PRO A 49 -9.85 -9.74 0.46
CA PRO A 49 -10.07 -8.83 1.56
C PRO A 49 -11.39 -9.16 2.24
N GLY A 50 -11.41 -9.08 3.56
CA GLY A 50 -12.62 -9.19 4.35
C GLY A 50 -12.51 -8.26 5.55
N CYS A 51 -13.65 -7.82 6.06
CA CYS A 51 -13.73 -7.09 7.31
C CYS A 51 -14.80 -7.69 8.21
N THR A 52 -14.55 -7.63 9.51
CA THR A 52 -15.54 -7.96 10.52
C THR A 52 -15.63 -6.76 11.46
N TYR A 53 -16.82 -6.24 11.68
CA TYR A 53 -17.05 -5.10 12.57
C TYR A 53 -18.32 -5.29 13.38
N CYS A 54 -18.38 -4.64 14.54
CA CYS A 54 -19.60 -4.55 15.34
C CYS A 54 -20.39 -3.32 14.87
N ASP A 55 -21.61 -3.53 14.39
CA ASP A 55 -22.50 -2.41 14.09
C ASP A 55 -23.03 -1.81 15.40
N MET A 56 -22.71 -0.54 15.64
CA MET A 56 -23.09 0.15 16.88
C MET A 56 -24.60 0.39 17.00
N VAL A 57 -25.35 0.34 15.90
CA VAL A 57 -26.81 0.55 15.89
C VAL A 57 -27.54 -0.74 16.20
N THR A 58 -27.17 -1.83 15.52
CA THR A 58 -27.83 -3.13 15.66
C THR A 58 -27.20 -4.01 16.75
N THR A 59 -25.98 -3.68 17.18
CA THR A 59 -25.14 -4.47 18.10
C THR A 59 -24.73 -5.85 17.56
N GLU A 60 -24.89 -6.06 16.25
CA GLU A 60 -24.57 -7.31 15.58
C GLU A 60 -23.14 -7.29 15.01
N MET A 61 -22.53 -8.47 14.96
CA MET A 61 -21.24 -8.67 14.30
C MET A 61 -21.48 -8.87 12.81
N VAL A 62 -21.12 -7.86 12.01
CA VAL A 62 -21.23 -7.88 10.56
C VAL A 62 -19.92 -8.39 9.96
N ARG A 63 -20.03 -9.31 9.00
CA ARG A 63 -18.92 -9.79 8.18
C ARG A 63 -19.15 -9.37 6.75
N VAL A 64 -18.15 -8.72 6.17
CA VAL A 64 -18.15 -8.34 4.76
C VAL A 64 -16.96 -9.01 4.10
N GLU A 65 -17.21 -9.76 3.05
CA GLU A 65 -16.17 -10.24 2.14
C GLU A 65 -16.13 -9.34 0.91
N GLY A 66 -14.93 -8.92 0.53
CA GLY A 66 -14.70 -8.24 -0.74
C GLY A 66 -14.31 -9.22 -1.85
N ASP A 67 -14.25 -8.69 -3.06
CA ASP A 67 -13.85 -9.48 -4.23
C ASP A 67 -12.38 -9.93 -4.13
N PRO A 68 -12.05 -11.15 -4.59
CA PRO A 68 -10.67 -11.61 -4.60
C PRO A 68 -9.84 -10.75 -5.55
N VAL A 69 -8.66 -10.35 -5.09
CA VAL A 69 -7.65 -9.71 -5.94
C VAL A 69 -7.01 -10.80 -6.80
N MET A 70 -7.35 -10.80 -8.08
CA MET A 70 -6.81 -11.76 -9.04
C MET A 70 -5.45 -11.30 -9.57
N LEU A 71 -4.45 -12.17 -9.44
CA LEU A 71 -3.22 -12.05 -10.18
C LEU A 71 -3.41 -12.74 -11.52
N LEU A 72 -3.60 -11.96 -12.57
CA LEU A 72 -3.71 -12.49 -13.93
C LEU A 72 -2.32 -12.80 -14.47
N CYS A 73 -2.11 -14.02 -14.95
CA CYS A 73 -0.91 -14.41 -15.67
C CYS A 73 -1.23 -14.45 -17.17
N PRO A 74 -1.14 -13.31 -17.88
CA PRO A 74 -1.40 -13.30 -19.30
C PRO A 74 -0.36 -14.14 -20.04
N GLU A 75 -0.80 -14.88 -21.07
CA GLU A 75 0.08 -15.71 -21.92
C GLU A 75 1.10 -14.86 -22.70
N PHE A 76 0.83 -13.55 -22.83
CA PHE A 76 1.67 -12.56 -23.50
C PHE A 76 2.00 -11.42 -22.54
N ALA A 77 3.17 -10.80 -22.70
CA ALA A 77 3.56 -9.63 -21.91
C ALA A 77 2.63 -8.45 -22.21
N VAL A 78 1.69 -8.19 -21.30
CA VAL A 78 0.84 -7.00 -21.32
C VAL A 78 1.50 -5.93 -20.46
N ARG A 79 1.80 -4.75 -21.02
CA ARG A 79 2.13 -3.58 -20.21
C ARG A 79 0.86 -3.12 -19.50
N VAL A 80 0.64 -3.62 -18.30
CA VAL A 80 -0.42 -3.12 -17.42
C VAL A 80 0.17 -1.95 -16.63
N GLY A 81 -0.43 -0.77 -16.77
CA GLY A 81 -0.09 0.38 -15.94
C GLY A 81 -0.53 0.17 -14.49
N ILE A 82 0.23 0.71 -13.54
CA ILE A 82 -0.19 0.77 -12.15
C ILE A 82 -1.42 1.70 -12.06
N SER A 83 -2.41 1.35 -11.24
CA SER A 83 -3.55 2.25 -11.01
C SER A 83 -3.07 3.56 -10.37
N LEU A 84 -3.58 4.70 -10.83
CA LEU A 84 -3.22 6.03 -10.30
C LEU A 84 -3.40 6.14 -8.77
N LYS A 85 -4.45 5.51 -8.20
CA LYS A 85 -4.66 5.50 -6.74
C LYS A 85 -3.52 4.76 -6.04
N VAL A 86 -3.08 3.62 -6.59
CA VAL A 86 -1.97 2.81 -6.05
C VAL A 86 -0.64 3.55 -6.22
N GLU A 87 -0.38 4.10 -7.40
CA GLU A 87 0.82 4.87 -7.69
C GLU A 87 0.98 6.07 -6.74
N ARG A 88 -0.10 6.81 -6.52
CA ARG A 88 -0.10 7.93 -5.56
C ARG A 88 0.23 7.49 -4.14
N GLN A 89 -0.38 6.40 -3.67
CA GLN A 89 -0.11 5.88 -2.32
C GLN A 89 1.30 5.30 -2.21
N TRP A 90 1.79 4.65 -3.27
CA TRP A 90 3.15 4.13 -3.34
C TRP A 90 4.17 5.26 -3.24
N HIS A 91 4.02 6.33 -4.02
CA HIS A 91 4.88 7.51 -3.91
C HIS A 91 4.82 8.14 -2.52
N ARG A 92 3.63 8.23 -1.91
CA ARG A 92 3.48 8.79 -0.55
C ARG A 92 4.25 7.99 0.49
N VAL A 93 4.14 6.66 0.47
CA VAL A 93 4.86 5.78 1.40
C VAL A 93 6.37 5.88 1.17
N HIS A 94 6.81 5.77 -0.09
CA HIS A 94 8.22 5.82 -0.43
C HIS A 94 8.85 7.17 -0.09
N ALA A 95 8.13 8.28 -0.25
CA ALA A 95 8.58 9.60 0.18
C ALA A 95 8.86 9.64 1.68
N THR A 96 7.96 9.09 2.49
CA THR A 96 8.16 9.05 3.96
C THR A 96 9.33 8.15 4.38
N GLU A 97 9.54 7.04 3.68
CA GLU A 97 10.67 6.13 3.91
C GLU A 97 12.01 6.78 3.51
N ASP A 98 12.06 7.42 2.35
CA ASP A 98 13.26 8.15 1.87
C ASP A 98 13.60 9.34 2.78
N MET A 99 12.59 10.06 3.27
CA MET A 99 12.79 11.13 4.25
C MET A 99 13.37 10.60 5.57
N ALA A 100 12.84 9.48 6.08
CA ALA A 100 13.37 8.84 7.28
C ALA A 100 14.81 8.34 7.08
N ALA A 101 15.11 7.75 5.92
CA ALA A 101 16.46 7.32 5.57
C ALA A 101 17.44 8.50 5.45
N ALA A 102 17.02 9.59 4.81
CA ALA A 102 17.81 10.82 4.70
C ALA A 102 18.08 11.43 6.09
N GLN A 103 17.06 11.45 6.96
CA GLN A 103 17.22 11.90 8.33
C GLN A 103 18.24 11.04 9.09
N ALA A 104 18.13 9.71 9.03
CA ALA A 104 19.09 8.81 9.67
C ALA A 104 20.53 9.05 9.19
N THR A 105 20.74 9.23 7.88
CA THR A 105 22.08 9.55 7.35
C THR A 105 22.59 10.93 7.78
N THR A 106 21.68 11.88 8.01
CA THR A 106 22.02 13.20 8.55
C THR A 106 22.46 13.11 10.00
N GLU A 107 21.78 12.28 10.81
CA GLU A 107 22.15 12.00 12.20
C GLU A 107 23.52 11.31 12.31
N GLU A 108 23.88 10.50 11.31
CA GLU A 108 25.21 9.89 11.15
C GLU A 108 26.28 10.88 10.60
N GLY A 109 25.87 12.09 10.20
CA GLY A 109 26.76 13.14 9.67
C GLY A 109 27.06 13.06 8.16
N ASP A 110 26.41 12.15 7.42
CA ASP A 110 26.57 11.98 5.98
C ASP A 110 25.50 12.78 5.20
N TYR A 111 25.73 14.10 5.15
CA TYR A 111 24.84 15.04 4.45
C TYR A 111 24.81 14.82 2.93
N THR A 112 25.89 14.31 2.34
CA THR A 112 25.97 14.05 0.89
C THR A 112 25.06 12.89 0.50
N ARG A 113 25.03 11.84 1.32
CA ARG A 113 24.12 10.72 1.12
C ARG A 113 22.67 11.12 1.37
N ALA A 114 22.40 11.91 2.41
CA ALA A 114 21.06 12.45 2.68
C ALA A 114 20.52 13.26 1.47
N ALA A 115 21.34 14.17 0.94
CA ALA A 115 20.97 14.97 -0.23
C ALA A 115 20.75 14.11 -1.48
N SER A 116 21.52 13.03 -1.64
CA SER A 116 21.37 12.10 -2.77
C SER A 116 20.07 11.30 -2.71
N ILE A 117 19.66 10.84 -1.51
CA ILE A 117 18.38 10.13 -1.28
C ILE A 117 17.20 11.04 -1.65
N LEU A 118 17.17 12.27 -1.12
CA LEU A 118 16.10 13.23 -1.42
C LEU A 118 16.11 13.67 -2.89
N GLY A 119 17.29 13.86 -3.47
CA GLY A 119 17.45 14.25 -4.87
C GLY A 119 16.93 13.18 -5.84
N ALA A 120 17.22 11.90 -5.58
CA ALA A 120 16.72 10.79 -6.37
C ALA A 120 15.18 10.70 -6.32
N HIS A 121 14.59 10.84 -5.13
CA HIS A 121 13.14 10.84 -4.97
C HIS A 121 12.46 11.98 -5.72
N ARG A 122 13.04 13.20 -5.65
CA ARG A 122 12.52 14.37 -6.40
C ARG A 122 12.51 14.12 -7.91
N LEU A 123 13.59 13.57 -8.47
CA LEU A 123 13.67 13.26 -9.90
C LEU A 123 12.63 12.24 -10.34
N LEU A 124 12.33 11.23 -9.50
CA LEU A 124 11.27 10.26 -9.77
C LEU A 124 9.90 10.96 -9.84
N LEU A 125 9.57 11.84 -8.88
CA LEU A 125 8.32 12.59 -8.89
C LEU A 125 8.19 13.51 -10.11
N GLU A 126 9.27 14.19 -10.50
CA GLU A 126 9.30 15.04 -11.70
C GLU A 126 9.07 14.23 -12.98
N SER A 127 9.67 13.04 -13.08
CA SER A 127 9.44 12.13 -14.20
C SER A 127 7.99 11.64 -14.27
N CYS A 128 7.41 11.22 -13.14
CA CYS A 128 6.00 10.82 -13.09
C CYS A 128 5.05 11.98 -13.43
N ALA A 129 5.33 13.19 -12.95
CA ALA A 129 4.55 14.37 -13.30
C ALA A 129 4.57 14.65 -14.80
N SER A 130 5.74 14.54 -15.46
CA SER A 130 5.85 14.73 -16.92
C SER A 130 5.04 13.69 -17.72
N LEU A 131 5.02 12.43 -17.27
CA LEU A 131 4.24 11.36 -17.90
C LEU A 131 2.72 11.52 -17.71
N SER A 132 2.28 12.13 -16.61
CA SER A 132 0.88 12.40 -16.33
C SER A 132 0.28 13.46 -17.26
N TRP A 133 1.07 14.42 -17.75
CA TRP A 133 0.59 15.44 -18.68
C TRP A 133 0.30 14.89 -20.08
N ASP A 134 1.12 13.95 -20.56
CA ASP A 134 0.98 13.35 -21.90
C ASP A 134 -0.23 12.40 -22.03
N GLN A 135 -0.82 11.96 -20.91
CA GLN A 135 -2.02 11.11 -20.92
C GLN A 135 -3.35 11.88 -20.93
N GLN A 136 -3.30 13.22 -20.91
CA GLN A 136 -4.49 14.09 -20.83
C GLN A 136 -4.79 14.88 -22.13
N THR A 137 -4.07 14.60 -23.22
CA THR A 137 -4.29 15.11 -24.59
C THR A 137 -4.67 14.00 -25.55
#